data_AF-A0A0G0GUD9-F1
#
_entry.id   AF-A0A0G0GUD9-F1
#
_cell.length_a   1.000
_cell.length_b   1.000
_cell.length_c   1.000
_cell.angle_alpha   90.00
_cell.angle_beta   90.00
_cell.angle_gamma   90.00
#
_symmetry.space_group_name_H-M   'P 1'
#
loop_
_entity.id
_entity.type
_entity.pdbx_description
1 polymer ?
#
loop_
_entity_poly.entity_id
_entity_poly.type
_entity_poly.pdbx_seq_one_letter_code
_entity_poly.pdbx_strand_id
1 'polypeptide(L)'
;MTQQEIRYIIEDRFLDIVDEIFEPTAEKVRLALKDKSFIDIRVSRLIKNRFDLHWERSHVDGTIYRYDNFPDIKFKKLKNFP
;
A
#
# COMPACT_ATOMS: atom_id res chain seq x y z
N MET A 1 5.03 6.46 -10.73
CA MET A 1 4.36 6.45 -9.42
C MET A 1 5.34 6.91 -8.37
N THR A 2 5.19 8.17 -7.95
CA THR A 2 5.84 8.82 -6.83
C THR A 2 4.86 8.94 -5.66
N GLN A 3 5.36 9.31 -4.49
CA GLN A 3 4.54 9.62 -3.32
C GLN A 3 3.50 10.72 -3.61
N GLN A 4 3.90 11.75 -4.35
CA GLN A 4 3.03 12.87 -4.69
C GLN A 4 1.93 12.48 -5.70
N GLU A 5 2.25 11.62 -6.67
CA GLU A 5 1.26 11.07 -7.61
C GLU A 5 0.21 10.23 -6.88
N ILE A 6 0.63 9.42 -5.90
CA ILE A 6 -0.29 8.61 -5.07
C ILE A 6 -1.22 9.52 -4.28
N ARG A 7 -0.67 10.54 -3.62
CA ARG A 7 -1.46 11.50 -2.85
C ARG A 7 -2.53 12.17 -3.70
N TYR A 8 -2.16 12.67 -4.87
CA TYR A 8 -3.11 13.28 -5.80
C TYR A 8 -4.27 12.34 -6.16
N ILE A 9 -3.98 11.07 -6.46
CA ILE A 9 -5.01 10.06 -6.76
C ILE A 9 -5.95 9.83 -5.57
N ILE A 10 -5.41 9.78 -4.35
CA ILE A 10 -6.21 9.59 -3.13
C ILE A 10 -7.15 10.77 -2.89
N GLU A 11 -6.60 11.99 -2.96
CA GLU A 11 -7.36 13.22 -2.74
C GLU A 11 -8.43 13.43 -3.83
N ASP A 12 -8.17 13.03 -5.07
CA ASP A 12 -9.12 13.13 -6.19
C ASP A 12 -10.26 12.08 -6.12
N ARG A 13 -9.97 10.85 -5.66
CA ARG A 13 -10.87 9.71 -5.91
C ARG A 13 -11.34 8.92 -4.70
N PHE A 14 -10.71 9.09 -3.54
CA PHE A 14 -10.88 8.17 -2.42
C PHE A 14 -11.12 8.85 -1.06
N LEU A 15 -11.39 10.16 -1.02
CA LEU A 15 -11.73 10.89 0.23
C LEU A 15 -13.05 10.44 0.86
N ASP A 16 -13.90 9.73 0.12
CA ASP A 16 -15.12 9.12 0.63
C ASP A 16 -14.85 7.94 1.58
N ILE A 17 -13.70 7.26 1.44
CA ILE A 17 -13.30 6.12 2.28
C ILE A 17 -12.08 6.40 3.18
N VAL A 18 -11.27 7.41 2.85
CA VAL A 18 -10.11 7.84 3.64
C VAL A 18 -10.52 8.81 4.74
N ASP A 19 -9.98 8.60 5.93
CA ASP A 19 -10.11 9.46 7.11
C ASP A 19 -8.92 10.44 7.17
N GLU A 20 -7.69 9.91 7.12
CA GLU A 20 -6.46 10.70 7.19
C GLU A 20 -5.34 10.12 6.31
N ILE A 21 -4.45 10.99 5.83
CA ILE A 21 -3.26 10.63 5.04
C ILE A 21 -2.01 11.03 5.81
N PHE A 22 -1.12 10.08 6.03
CA PHE A 22 0.15 10.26 6.74
C PHE A 22 1.33 9.90 5.83
N GLU A 23 2.45 10.60 6.01
CA GLU A 23 3.68 10.37 5.25
C GLU A 23 4.84 10.13 6.23
N PRO A 24 4.87 8.96 6.91
CA PRO A 24 5.85 8.69 7.96
C PRO A 24 7.29 8.64 7.45
N THR A 25 7.50 8.40 6.15
CA THR A 25 8.81 8.49 5.49
C THR A 25 8.66 9.01 4.06
N ALA A 26 9.77 9.39 3.43
CA ALA A 26 9.83 9.81 2.02
C ALA A 26 9.52 8.68 1.01
N GLU A 27 9.27 7.47 1.49
CA GLU A 27 8.96 6.29 0.67
C GLU A 27 7.62 5.68 1.04
N LYS A 28 6.94 6.20 2.06
CA LYS A 28 5.77 5.55 2.64
C LYS A 28 4.62 6.54 2.81
N VAL A 29 3.48 6.18 2.25
CA VAL A 29 2.19 6.81 2.50
C VAL A 29 1.36 5.85 3.34
N ARG A 30 0.75 6.32 4.41
CA ARG A 30 -0.24 5.59 5.19
C ARG A 30 -1.60 6.27 5.08
N LEU A 31 -2.61 5.50 4.77
CA LEU A 31 -4.01 5.94 4.74
C LEU A 31 -4.69 5.34 5.97
N ALA A 32 -5.22 6.17 6.85
CA ALA A 32 -6.23 5.72 7.80
C ALA A 32 -7.59 5.77 7.08
N LEU A 33 -8.33 4.68 7.16
CA LEU A 33 -9.67 4.57 6.57
C LEU A 33 -10.73 4.83 7.64
N LYS A 34 -11.95 5.17 7.19
CA LYS A 34 -13.07 5.50 8.09
C LYS A 34 -13.50 4.35 9.00
N ASP A 35 -13.25 3.10 8.60
CA ASP A 35 -13.47 1.90 9.41
C ASP A 35 -12.33 1.64 10.43
N LYS A 36 -11.38 2.57 10.55
CA LYS A 36 -10.19 2.53 11.41
C LYS A 36 -9.11 1.54 10.97
N SER A 37 -9.31 0.84 9.86
CA SER A 37 -8.24 0.13 9.17
C SER A 37 -7.22 1.07 8.55
N PHE A 38 -6.05 0.53 8.16
CA PHE A 38 -5.04 1.35 7.49
C PHE A 38 -4.38 0.64 6.32
N ILE A 39 -4.03 1.44 5.30
CA ILE A 39 -3.25 1.00 4.14
C ILE A 39 -1.89 1.67 4.19
N ASP A 40 -0.82 0.86 4.22
CA ASP A 40 0.54 1.30 3.96
C ASP A 40 0.89 1.09 2.49
N ILE A 41 1.33 2.14 1.81
CA ILE A 41 1.86 2.10 0.45
C ILE A 41 3.32 2.52 0.50
N ARG A 42 4.22 1.65 0.06
CA ARG A 42 5.65 1.96 -0.04
C ARG A 42 6.06 2.09 -1.50
N VAL A 43 6.72 3.18 -1.85
CA VAL A 43 7.16 3.51 -3.21
C VAL A 43 8.67 3.39 -3.30
N SER A 44 9.16 2.65 -4.28
CA SER A 44 10.59 2.56 -4.55
C SER A 44 11.13 3.89 -5.08
N ARG A 45 12.18 4.41 -4.46
CA ARG A 45 12.92 5.58 -4.98
C ARG A 45 13.89 5.23 -6.11
N LEU A 46 14.25 3.95 -6.23
CA LEU A 46 15.27 3.49 -7.19
C LEU A 46 14.64 2.95 -8.47
N ILE A 47 13.47 2.30 -8.37
CA ILE A 47 12.83 1.63 -9.50
C ILE A 47 11.51 2.33 -9.79
N LYS A 48 11.43 2.97 -10.96
CA LYS A 48 10.23 3.67 -11.42
C LYS A 48 9.03 2.71 -11.43
N ASN A 49 7.90 3.19 -10.92
CA ASN A 49 6.62 2.45 -10.88
C ASN A 49 6.65 1.17 -10.02
N ARG A 50 7.64 0.99 -9.15
CA ARG A 50 7.65 -0.11 -8.17
C ARG A 50 7.10 0.37 -6.83
N PHE A 51 6.10 -0.32 -6.30
CA PHE A 51 5.52 -0.05 -5.00
C PHE A 51 5.00 -1.33 -4.33
N ASP A 52 4.90 -1.36 -3.01
CA ASP A 52 4.18 -2.41 -2.29
C ASP A 52 3.03 -1.81 -1.48
N LEU A 53 2.04 -2.66 -1.17
CA LEU A 53 0.86 -2.27 -0.40
C LEU A 53 0.57 -3.29 0.69
N HIS A 54 0.23 -2.80 1.87
CA HIS A 54 -0.25 -3.59 3.00
C HIS A 54 -1.50 -2.94 3.57
N TRP A 55 -2.64 -3.62 3.47
CA TRP A 55 -3.87 -3.23 4.14
C TRP A 55 -4.08 -4.07 5.39
N GLU A 56 -4.03 -3.42 6.54
CA GLU A 56 -4.28 -4.03 7.84
C GLU A 56 -5.74 -3.77 8.25
N ARG A 57 -6.53 -4.84 8.40
CA ARG A 57 -7.91 -4.78 8.91
C ARG A 57 -8.19 -5.84 9.99
N SER A 58 -7.17 -6.36 10.68
CA SER A 58 -7.36 -7.48 11.61
C SER A 58 -8.31 -7.15 12.75
N HIS A 59 -8.33 -5.89 13.19
CA HIS A 59 -9.27 -5.42 14.21
C HIS A 59 -10.70 -5.23 13.71
N VAL A 60 -10.92 -5.18 12.39
CA VAL A 60 -12.25 -5.03 11.79
C VAL A 60 -12.87 -6.42 11.57
N ASP A 61 -12.16 -7.32 10.89
CA ASP A 61 -12.67 -8.63 10.52
C ASP A 61 -11.59 -9.74 10.45
N GLY A 62 -10.40 -9.50 11.00
CA GLY A 62 -9.31 -10.46 10.97
C GLY A 62 -8.56 -10.54 9.62
N THR A 63 -8.93 -9.73 8.62
CA THR A 63 -8.31 -9.79 7.28
C THR A 63 -7.07 -8.90 7.15
N ILE A 64 -6.14 -9.35 6.29
CA ILE A 64 -4.94 -8.60 5.90
C ILE A 64 -4.76 -8.80 4.40
N TYR A 65 -4.62 -7.71 3.64
CA TYR A 65 -4.34 -7.77 2.21
C TYR A 65 -2.94 -7.24 1.92
N ARG A 66 -2.23 -7.88 1.00
CA ARG A 66 -0.87 -7.48 0.62
C ARG A 66 -0.69 -7.58 -0.88
N TYR A 67 -0.08 -6.54 -1.44
CA TYR A 67 0.50 -6.57 -2.77
C TYR A 67 2.00 -6.38 -2.59
N ASP A 68 2.73 -7.48 -2.57
CA ASP A 68 4.18 -7.47 -2.41
C ASP A 68 4.84 -7.56 -3.80
N ASN A 69 5.75 -6.65 -4.08
CA ASN A 69 6.57 -6.64 -5.30
C ASN A 69 7.88 -7.44 -5.10
N PHE A 70 8.08 -8.09 -3.96
CA PHE A 70 9.11 -9.09 -3.77
C PHE A 70 8.51 -10.49 -3.86
N PRO A 71 8.95 -11.31 -4.83
CA PRO A 71 8.48 -12.67 -4.91
C PRO A 71 9.11 -13.45 -3.74
N ASP A 72 8.29 -13.88 -2.80
CA ASP A 72 8.74 -14.60 -1.62
C ASP A 72 9.40 -15.92 -2.03
N ILE A 73 10.68 -16.10 -1.70
CA ILE A 73 11.54 -17.22 -2.10
C ILE A 73 10.87 -18.59 -1.89
N LYS A 74 9.98 -18.74 -0.91
CA LYS A 74 9.22 -19.98 -0.67
C LYS A 74 8.32 -20.38 -1.85
N PHE A 75 7.93 -19.42 -2.69
CA PHE A 75 7.11 -19.61 -3.88
C PHE A 75 7.91 -19.74 -5.17
N LYS A 76 9.25 -19.87 -5.09
CA LYS A 76 10.13 -20.11 -6.26
C LYS A 76 9.71 -21.31 -7.12
N LYS A 77 8.93 -22.25 -6.56
CA LYS A 77 8.40 -23.42 -7.27
C LYS A 77 7.17 -23.12 -8.14
N LEU A 78 6.55 -21.94 -8.01
CA LEU A 78 5.42 -21.56 -8.84
C LEU A 78 5.90 -21.17 -10.24
N LYS A 79 5.19 -21.63 -11.27
CA LYS A 79 5.53 -21.38 -12.68
C LYS A 79 5.66 -19.89 -13.05
N ASN A 80 4.98 -19.02 -12.31
CA ASN A 80 4.91 -17.57 -12.55
C ASN A 80 5.72 -16.76 -11.53
N PHE A 81 6.65 -17.40 -10.81
CA PHE A 81 7.62 -16.70 -9.97
C PHE A 81 8.62 -15.94 -10.87
N PRO A 82 8.87 -14.63 -10.65
CA PRO A 82 9.82 -13.83 -11.44
C PRO A 82 11.25 -14.38 -11.43
#